data_AF-A0A7Y3JDM6-F1
#
_entry.id   AF-A0A7Y3JDM6-F1
#
_cell.length_a   1.000
_cell.length_b   1.000
_cell.length_c   1.000
_cell.angle_alpha   90.00
_cell.angle_beta   90.00
_cell.angle_gamma   90.00
#
_symmetry.space_group_name_H-M   'P 1'
#
loop_
_entity.id
_entity.type
_entity.pdbx_description
1 polymer ?
#
loop_
_entity_poly.entity_id
_entity_poly.type
_entity_poly.pdbx_seq_one_letter_code
_entity_poly.pdbx_strand_id
1 'polypeptide(L)'
;MNNGLRARERFLANMQKIAVGARLTRRNRIWVVAKQKRWDTSVELTLQSGRRTVQAHIMVSLSGPCLADAGLRPIRPLAVSIE
;
A
#
# COMPACT_ATOMS: atom_id res chain seq x y z
N MET A 1 21.44 -11.48 15.38
CA MET A 1 20.52 -10.67 14.55
C MET A 1 19.43 -10.12 15.47
N ASN A 2 19.34 -8.79 15.64
CA ASN A 2 18.47 -8.16 16.64
C ASN A 2 17.00 -8.18 16.20
N ASN A 3 16.08 -8.60 17.08
CA ASN A 3 14.64 -8.67 16.80
C ASN A 3 14.04 -7.31 16.42
N GLY A 4 14.55 -6.21 16.97
CA GLY A 4 14.11 -4.85 16.62
C GLY A 4 14.44 -4.48 15.16
N LEU A 5 15.62 -4.89 14.67
CA LEU A 5 16.01 -4.65 13.28
C LEU A 5 15.10 -5.43 12.32
N ARG A 6 14.80 -6.70 12.63
CA ARG A 6 13.87 -7.51 11.84
C ARG A 6 12.46 -6.91 11.80
N ALA A 7 11.97 -6.39 12.92
CA ALA A 7 10.67 -5.73 12.98
C ALA A 7 10.65 -4.47 12.11
N ARG A 8 11.71 -3.66 12.17
CA ARG A 8 11.88 -2.47 11.33
C ARG A 8 11.94 -2.82 9.84
N GLU A 9 12.71 -3.82 9.46
CA GLU A 9 12.81 -4.29 8.06
C GLU A 9 11.44 -4.74 7.52
N ARG A 10 10.69 -5.51 8.32
CA ARG A 10 9.33 -5.94 7.97
C ARG A 10 8.37 -4.77 7.84
N PHE A 11 8.42 -3.81 8.77
CA PHE A 11 7.62 -2.60 8.72
C PHE A 11 7.88 -1.82 7.42
N LEU A 12 9.15 -1.57 7.10
CA LEU A 12 9.54 -0.86 5.88
C LEU A 12 9.09 -1.63 4.62
N ALA A 13 9.30 -2.95 4.57
CA ALA A 13 8.83 -3.78 3.46
C ALA A 13 7.30 -3.75 3.30
N ASN A 14 6.55 -3.71 4.40
CA ASN A 14 5.10 -3.59 4.37
C ASN A 14 4.63 -2.19 3.93
N MET A 15 5.33 -1.12 4.31
CA MET A 15 5.05 0.24 3.83
C MET A 15 5.29 0.38 2.33
N GLN A 16 6.22 -0.37 1.73
CA GLN A 16 6.41 -0.37 0.28
C GLN A 16 5.21 -0.91 -0.51
N LYS A 17 4.35 -1.73 0.12
CA LYS A 17 3.12 -2.25 -0.52
C LYS A 17 2.10 -1.15 -0.84
N ILE A 18 2.26 0.03 -0.28
CA ILE A 18 1.38 1.19 -0.47
C ILE A 18 2.13 2.41 -1.01
N ALA A 19 3.37 2.23 -1.49
CA ALA A 19 4.11 3.29 -2.16
C ALA A 19 3.38 3.75 -3.43
N VAL A 20 3.66 4.98 -3.88
CA VAL A 20 3.14 5.45 -5.18
C VAL A 20 3.59 4.49 -6.28
N GLY A 21 2.66 4.11 -7.17
CA GLY A 21 2.86 3.07 -8.18
C GLY A 21 2.51 1.65 -7.73
N ALA A 22 2.33 1.42 -6.41
CA ALA A 22 1.91 0.11 -5.92
C ALA A 22 0.50 -0.25 -6.41
N ARG A 23 0.28 -1.54 -6.66
CA ARG A 23 -1.00 -2.08 -7.14
C ARG A 23 -1.74 -2.76 -6.01
N LEU A 24 -2.99 -2.38 -5.82
CA LEU A 24 -3.90 -2.91 -4.82
C LEU A 24 -5.16 -3.46 -5.50
N THR A 25 -5.77 -4.50 -4.95
CA THR A 25 -7.10 -4.97 -5.37
C THR A 25 -8.15 -4.61 -4.33
N ARG A 26 -9.32 -4.15 -4.80
CA ARG A 26 -10.53 -3.93 -4.00
C ARG A 26 -11.73 -4.31 -4.85
N ARG A 27 -12.59 -5.20 -4.33
CA ARG A 27 -13.80 -5.70 -5.02
C ARG A 27 -13.51 -6.16 -6.46
N ASN A 28 -12.50 -7.02 -6.64
CA ASN A 28 -12.04 -7.56 -7.93
C ASN A 28 -11.58 -6.52 -8.96
N ARG A 29 -11.30 -5.28 -8.55
CA ARG A 29 -10.71 -4.24 -9.41
C ARG A 29 -9.30 -3.92 -8.94
N ILE A 30 -8.40 -3.76 -9.91
CA ILE A 30 -7.04 -3.29 -9.69
C ILE A 30 -7.04 -1.76 -9.60
N TRP A 31 -6.37 -1.26 -8.58
CA TRP A 31 -6.12 0.14 -8.30
C TRP A 31 -4.62 0.37 -8.22
N VAL A 32 -4.17 1.53 -8.67
CA VAL A 32 -2.80 2.00 -8.54
C VAL A 32 -2.77 3.12 -7.52
N VAL A 33 -1.83 3.10 -6.59
CA VAL A 33 -1.59 4.23 -5.69
C VAL A 33 -1.01 5.38 -6.52
N ALA A 34 -1.83 6.39 -6.78
CA ALA A 34 -1.43 7.58 -7.54
C ALA A 34 -0.78 8.64 -6.66
N LYS A 35 -1.26 8.79 -5.42
CA LYS A 35 -0.71 9.72 -4.42
C LYS A 35 -0.78 9.11 -3.03
N GLN A 36 0.15 9.53 -2.18
CA GLN A 36 0.23 9.16 -0.77
C GLN A 36 0.41 10.42 0.06
N LYS A 37 -0.42 10.60 1.10
CA LYS A 37 -0.23 11.61 2.14
C LYS A 37 -0.13 10.93 3.49
N ARG A 38 0.96 11.18 4.21
CA ARG A 38 1.20 10.59 5.53
C ARG A 38 0.68 11.49 6.64
N TRP A 39 0.17 10.86 7.67
CA TRP A 39 -0.21 11.43 8.95
C TRP A 39 0.52 10.65 10.05
N ASP A 40 0.39 11.09 11.30
CA ASP A 40 1.12 10.49 12.42
C ASP A 40 0.87 8.98 12.59
N THR A 41 -0.38 8.54 12.45
CA THR A 41 -0.78 7.13 12.66
C THR A 41 -1.55 6.54 11.48
N SER A 42 -1.63 7.26 10.37
CA SER A 42 -2.38 6.86 9.19
C SER A 42 -1.76 7.37 7.91
N VAL A 43 -2.27 6.86 6.80
CA VAL A 43 -1.87 7.28 5.48
C VAL A 43 -3.10 7.35 4.59
N GLU A 44 -3.26 8.47 3.92
CA GLU A 44 -4.27 8.65 2.89
C GLU A 44 -3.68 8.28 1.54
N LEU A 45 -4.34 7.37 0.83
CA LEU A 45 -3.98 6.94 -0.51
C LEU A 45 -5.01 7.45 -1.50
N THR A 46 -4.56 8.13 -2.56
CA THR A 46 -5.36 8.32 -3.76
C THR A 46 -5.15 7.13 -4.67
N LEU A 47 -6.21 6.38 -4.91
CA LEU A 47 -6.22 5.18 -5.73
C LEU A 47 -6.87 5.46 -7.08
N GLN A 48 -6.23 5.03 -8.16
CA GLN A 48 -6.72 5.22 -9.52
C GLN A 48 -6.92 3.89 -10.24
N SER A 49 -8.00 3.78 -11.01
CA SER A 49 -8.30 2.65 -11.88
C SER A 49 -8.96 3.16 -13.16
N GLY A 50 -8.18 3.29 -14.24
CA GLY A 50 -8.61 3.96 -15.46
C GLY A 50 -8.99 5.42 -15.19
N ARG A 51 -10.25 5.79 -15.47
CA ARG A 51 -10.81 7.13 -15.20
C ARG A 51 -11.38 7.30 -13.78
N ARG A 52 -11.38 6.25 -12.95
CA ARG A 52 -11.94 6.30 -11.59
C ARG A 52 -10.87 6.59 -10.56
N THR A 53 -11.20 7.46 -9.62
CA THR A 53 -10.33 7.83 -8.49
C THR A 53 -11.11 7.66 -7.19
N VAL A 54 -10.48 7.07 -6.17
CA VAL A 54 -11.04 6.96 -4.81
C VAL A 54 -9.96 7.28 -3.79
N GLN A 55 -10.35 7.87 -2.66
CA GLN A 55 -9.48 8.02 -1.50
C GLN A 55 -9.69 6.85 -0.53
N ALA A 56 -8.60 6.39 0.06
CA ALA A 56 -8.62 5.37 1.10
C ALA A 56 -7.75 5.82 2.27
N HIS A 57 -8.32 5.82 3.47
CA HIS A 57 -7.60 6.12 4.70
C HIS A 57 -7.17 4.81 5.35
N ILE A 58 -5.87 4.61 5.51
CA ILE A 58 -5.27 3.38 6.01
C ILE A 58 -4.58 3.66 7.33
N MET A 59 -4.97 2.96 8.39
CA MET A 59 -4.25 3.02 9.67
C MET A 59 -2.89 2.33 9.55
N VAL A 60 -1.89 2.85 10.24
CA VAL A 60 -0.55 2.26 10.30
C VAL A 60 -0.30 1.74 11.71
N SER A 61 -0.04 0.44 11.81
CA SER A 61 0.35 -0.22 13.05
C SER A 61 1.86 -0.47 13.08
N LEU A 62 2.36 -0.99 14.19
CA LEU A 62 3.74 -1.48 14.33
C LEU A 62 4.15 -2.48 13.23
N SER A 63 3.18 -3.20 12.64
CA SER A 63 3.44 -4.15 11.57
C SER A 63 3.38 -3.54 10.16
N GLY A 64 2.92 -2.30 10.02
CA GLY A 64 2.71 -1.61 8.74
C GLY A 64 1.24 -1.23 8.50
N PRO A 65 0.86 -0.97 7.23
CA PRO A 65 -0.45 -0.46 6.88
C PRO A 65 -1.54 -1.56 6.94
N CYS A 66 -2.64 -1.27 7.63
CA CYS A 66 -3.77 -2.17 7.80
C CYS A 66 -4.69 -2.17 6.58
N LEU A 67 -4.23 -2.74 5.46
CA LEU A 67 -4.96 -2.74 4.19
C LEU A 67 -6.28 -3.52 4.23
N ALA A 68 -6.34 -4.58 5.05
CA ALA A 68 -7.52 -5.43 5.18
C ALA A 68 -8.73 -4.64 5.70
N ASP A 69 -8.52 -3.73 6.66
CA ASP A 69 -9.57 -2.89 7.24
C ASP A 69 -10.16 -1.92 6.19
N ALA A 70 -9.36 -1.53 5.21
CA ALA A 70 -9.79 -0.72 4.07
C ALA A 70 -10.34 -1.56 2.90
N GLY A 71 -10.42 -2.88 3.04
CA GLY A 71 -10.83 -3.81 1.98
C GLY A 71 -9.86 -3.88 0.80
N LEU A 72 -8.59 -3.55 1.03
CA LEU A 72 -7.52 -3.55 0.04
C LEU A 72 -6.61 -4.76 0.23
N ARG A 73 -6.08 -5.29 -0.87
CA ARG A 73 -5.03 -6.32 -0.83
C ARG A 73 -3.90 -5.95 -1.80
N PRO A 74 -2.63 -6.06 -1.40
CA PRO A 74 -1.53 -5.80 -2.29
C PRO A 74 -1.46 -6.85 -3.40
N ILE A 75 -1.18 -6.41 -4.62
CA ILE A 75 -0.90 -7.28 -5.76
C ILE A 75 0.59 -7.13 -6.06
N ARG A 76 1.27 -8.24 -6.41
CA ARG A 76 2.61 -8.10 -6.98
C ARG A 76 2.53 -7.16 -8.19
N PRO A 77 3.50 -6.25 -8.38
CA PRO A 77 3.64 -5.63 -9.68
C PRO A 77 3.74 -6.75 -10.72
N LEU A 78 2.96 -6.68 -11.80
CA LEU A 78 3.32 -7.48 -12.98
C LEU A 78 4.76 -7.10 -13.30
N ALA A 79 5.64 -8.08 -13.46
CA ALA A 79 6.94 -7.84 -14.04
C ALA A 79 6.67 -7.13 -15.37
N VAL A 80 6.98 -5.84 -15.43
CA VAL A 80 6.98 -5.12 -16.69
C VAL A 80 8.22 -5.64 -17.37
N SER A 81 8.05 -6.54 -18.35
CA SER A 81 9.10 -6.78 -19.34
C SER A 81 9.37 -5.44 -19.99
N ILE A 82 10.52 -4.86 -19.68
CA ILE A 82 11.06 -3.74 -20.44
C ILE A 82 11.69 -4.41 -21.66
N GLU A 83 11.02 -4.31 -22.80
CA GLU A 83 11.64 -4.52 -24.12
C GLU A 83 12.56 -3.34 -24.46
#